data_AF-A0A7K8L9Z8-F1
#
_entry.id   AF-A0A7K8L9Z8-F1
#
_cell.length_a   1.000
_cell.length_b   1.000
_cell.length_c   1.000
_cell.angle_alpha   90.00
_cell.angle_beta   90.00
_cell.angle_gamma   90.00
#
_symmetry.space_group_name_H-M   'P 1'
#
loop_
_entity.id
_entity.type
_entity.pdbx_description
1 polymer ?
#
loop_
_entity_poly.entity_id
_entity_poly.type
_entity_poly.pdbx_seq_one_letter_code
_entity_poly.pdbx_strand_id
1 'polypeptide(L)'
;VPPVFQVRMVRGELVDEAGSSALEWIGLIRAARNSQEQTLEAVADLPGGQIFYRALRDVQPGEELTVWYSNPLAQWFDIPVTATPTHDEKGEERYICWYCWRTFKYPNSLKAHVHFHCALSHGRPFL
;
A
#
# COMPACT_ATOMS: atom_id res chain seq x y z
N VAL A 1 -3.07 19.74 12.34
CA VAL A 1 -2.31 18.47 12.20
C VAL A 1 -3.29 17.46 11.64
N PRO A 2 -3.01 16.82 10.49
CA PRO A 2 -3.92 15.79 9.96
C PRO A 2 -4.09 14.67 10.99
N PRO A 3 -5.27 14.03 11.05
CA PRO A 3 -5.49 12.92 11.98
C PRO A 3 -4.51 11.79 11.67
N VAL A 4 -3.92 11.23 12.73
CA VAL A 4 -3.03 10.07 12.67
C VAL A 4 -3.72 8.96 13.45
N PHE A 5 -3.98 7.82 12.79
CA PHE A 5 -4.44 6.63 13.46
C PHE A 5 -3.23 5.75 13.76
N GLN A 6 -3.00 5.47 15.04
CA GLN A 6 -1.85 4.71 15.51
C GLN A 6 -2.23 3.25 15.74
N VAL A 7 -1.44 2.34 15.14
CA VAL A 7 -1.55 0.91 15.39
C VAL A 7 -0.17 0.32 15.63
N ARG A 8 -0.09 -0.72 16.44
CA ARG A 8 1.16 -1.42 16.72
C ARG A 8 1.05 -2.86 16.29
N MET A 9 2.10 -3.38 15.65
CA MET A 9 2.22 -4.80 15.43
C MET A 9 2.78 -5.44 16.71
N VAL A 10 1.98 -6.23 17.42
CA VAL A 10 2.38 -6.97 18.62
C VAL A 10 2.18 -8.46 18.36
N ARG A 11 3.28 -9.24 18.31
CA ARG A 11 3.25 -10.70 18.08
C ARG A 11 2.48 -11.13 16.81
N GLY A 12 2.49 -10.29 15.77
CA GLY A 12 1.79 -10.55 14.50
C GLY A 12 0.35 -10.06 14.46
N GLU A 13 -0.15 -9.44 15.53
CA GLU A 13 -1.48 -8.82 15.58
C GLU A 13 -1.38 -7.29 15.56
N LEU A 14 -2.32 -6.64 14.87
CA LEU A 14 -2.46 -5.19 14.87
C LEU A 14 -3.33 -4.78 16.05
N VAL A 15 -2.75 -4.01 16.98
CA VAL A 15 -3.45 -3.47 18.14
C VAL A 15 -3.51 -1.94 18.08
N ASP A 16 -4.58 -1.36 18.61
CA ASP A 16 -4.70 0.08 18.79
C ASP A 16 -3.89 0.59 19.99
N GLU A 17 -3.98 1.88 20.31
CA GLU A 17 -3.30 2.47 21.48
C GLU A 17 -3.77 1.89 22.82
N ALA A 18 -5.01 1.36 22.88
CA ALA A 18 -5.57 0.71 24.05
C ALA A 18 -5.18 -0.78 24.15
N GLY A 19 -4.42 -1.31 23.18
CA GLY A 19 -4.05 -2.73 23.11
C GLY A 19 -5.19 -3.64 22.64
N SER A 20 -6.29 -3.07 22.15
CA SER A 20 -7.40 -3.83 21.58
C SER A 20 -7.14 -4.14 20.11
N SER A 21 -7.78 -5.19 19.59
CA SER A 21 -7.62 -5.56 18.17
C SER A 21 -8.08 -4.43 17.27
N ALA A 22 -7.19 -3.97 16.39
CA ALA A 22 -7.48 -2.93 15.41
C ALA A 22 -7.97 -3.51 14.07
N LEU A 23 -8.04 -4.84 13.94
CA LEU A 23 -8.45 -5.52 12.71
C LEU A 23 -9.86 -5.13 12.23
N GLU A 24 -10.79 -4.92 13.16
CA GLU A 24 -12.19 -4.58 12.85
C GLU A 24 -12.33 -3.32 12.01
N TRP A 25 -11.47 -2.33 12.21
CA TRP A 25 -11.51 -1.08 11.43
C TRP A 25 -10.42 -1.00 10.37
N ILE A 26 -9.21 -1.52 10.62
CA ILE A 26 -8.14 -1.55 9.61
C ILE A 26 -8.56 -2.38 8.41
N GLY A 27 -9.25 -3.50 8.63
CA GLY A 27 -9.74 -4.38 7.57
C GLY A 27 -10.77 -3.73 6.65
N LEU A 28 -11.39 -2.62 7.08
CA LEU A 28 -12.33 -1.84 6.28
C LEU A 28 -11.64 -0.80 5.38
N ILE A 29 -10.38 -0.46 5.66
CA ILE A 29 -9.60 0.50 4.86
C ILE A 29 -9.09 -0.21 3.61
N ARG A 30 -9.46 0.32 2.44
CA ARG A 30 -9.05 -0.29 1.16
C ARG A 30 -7.63 0.11 0.77
N ALA A 31 -6.94 -0.77 0.04
CA ALA A 31 -5.68 -0.39 -0.59
C ALA A 31 -5.92 0.61 -1.74
N ALA A 32 -5.21 1.74 -1.71
CA ALA A 32 -5.22 2.72 -2.79
C ALA A 32 -4.52 2.14 -4.03
N ARG A 33 -5.19 2.19 -5.19
CA ARG A 33 -4.70 1.67 -6.46
C ARG A 33 -3.70 2.61 -7.13
N ASN A 34 -3.80 3.91 -6.86
CA ASN A 34 -2.91 4.95 -7.38
C ASN A 34 -2.81 6.13 -6.37
N SER A 35 -1.95 7.09 -6.66
CA SER A 35 -1.74 8.27 -5.80
C SER A 35 -2.89 9.28 -5.81
N GLN A 36 -3.75 9.28 -6.84
CA GLN A 36 -4.86 10.22 -6.95
C GLN A 36 -5.99 9.89 -5.96
N GLU A 37 -6.26 8.60 -5.74
CA GLU A 37 -7.29 8.17 -4.79
C GLU A 37 -6.77 7.98 -3.37
N GLN A 38 -5.45 7.94 -3.17
CA GLN A 38 -4.82 7.68 -1.88
C GLN A 38 -5.14 8.79 -0.87
N THR A 39 -5.81 8.44 0.23
CA THR A 39 -6.15 9.39 1.30
C THR A 39 -5.24 9.24 2.52
N LEU A 40 -4.77 8.03 2.77
CA LEU A 40 -3.91 7.66 3.88
C LEU A 40 -2.57 7.09 3.38
N GLU A 41 -1.54 7.24 4.19
CA GLU A 41 -0.25 6.60 4.02
C GLU A 41 0.10 5.80 5.27
N ALA A 42 0.52 4.54 5.09
CA ALA A 42 1.06 3.71 6.16
C ALA A 42 2.56 4.00 6.34
N VAL A 43 2.94 4.46 7.52
CA VAL A 43 4.31 4.83 7.89
C VAL A 43 4.74 3.98 9.06
N ALA A 44 5.97 3.45 9.06
CA ALA A 44 6.51 2.75 10.22
C ALA A 44 7.46 3.63 11.02
N ASP A 45 7.35 3.56 12.34
CA ASP A 45 8.39 4.04 13.26
C ASP A 45 9.33 2.88 13.58
N LEU A 46 10.51 2.89 12.95
CA LEU A 46 11.56 1.88 13.14
C LEU A 46 12.64 2.46 14.06
N PRO A 47 13.10 1.73 15.10
CA PRO A 47 12.94 0.29 15.35
C PRO A 47 11.74 -0.14 16.23
N GLY A 48 10.68 0.67 16.35
CA GLY A 48 9.57 0.44 17.29
C GLY A 48 8.46 -0.52 16.84
N GLY A 49 8.43 -0.97 15.58
CA GLY A 49 7.42 -1.90 15.06
C GLY A 49 5.99 -1.32 15.02
N GLN A 50 5.87 -0.01 15.12
CA GLN A 50 4.59 0.71 15.12
C GLN A 50 4.29 1.19 13.70
N ILE A 51 3.03 1.03 13.26
CA ILE A 51 2.55 1.48 11.96
C ILE A 51 1.50 2.56 12.20
N PHE A 52 1.65 3.68 11.49
CA PHE A 52 0.77 4.83 11.60
C PHE A 52 0.08 5.02 10.25
N TYR A 53 -1.24 5.22 10.29
CA TYR A 53 -1.97 5.73 9.15
C TYR A 53 -2.01 7.24 9.26
N ARG A 54 -1.26 7.91 8.37
CA ARG A 54 -1.20 9.36 8.27
C ARG A 54 -2.08 9.82 7.12
N ALA A 55 -3.02 10.72 7.37
CA ALA A 55 -3.76 11.35 6.28
C ALA A 55 -2.85 12.24 5.44
N LEU A 56 -2.89 12.07 4.11
CA LEU A 56 -2.12 12.85 3.15
C LEU A 56 -2.78 14.19 2.81
N ARG A 57 -4.08 14.29 3.07
CA ARG A 57 -4.93 15.45 2.82
C ARG A 57 -6.10 15.44 3.80
N ASP A 58 -6.86 16.54 3.84
CA ASP A 58 -8.13 16.55 4.54
C ASP A 58 -9.10 15.58 3.86
N VAL A 59 -9.68 14.67 4.64
CA VAL A 59 -10.66 13.68 4.19
C VAL A 59 -12.04 14.13 4.65
N GLN A 60 -12.95 14.36 3.69
CA GLN A 60 -14.29 14.85 4.01
C GLN A 60 -15.18 13.72 4.55
N PRO A 61 -16.18 14.03 5.40
CA PRO A 61 -17.17 13.04 5.81
C PRO A 61 -17.85 12.37 4.61
N GLY A 62 -17.87 11.04 4.60
CA GLY A 62 -18.42 10.24 3.50
C GLY A 62 -17.42 9.90 2.39
N GLU A 63 -16.20 10.44 2.42
CA GLU A 63 -15.13 9.97 1.53
C GLU A 63 -14.61 8.60 1.98
N GLU A 64 -14.26 7.78 0.98
CA GLU A 64 -13.69 6.46 1.22
C GLU A 64 -12.22 6.57 1.66
N LEU A 65 -11.86 5.86 2.73
CA LEU A 65 -10.48 5.76 3.18
C LEU A 65 -9.74 4.74 2.32
N THR A 66 -8.65 5.20 1.69
CA THR A 66 -7.76 4.35 0.94
C THR A 66 -6.32 4.57 1.39
N VAL A 67 -5.57 3.49 1.52
CA VAL A 67 -4.19 3.54 2.04
C VAL A 67 -3.19 2.91 1.08
N TRP A 68 -2.00 3.49 1.02
CA TRP A 68 -0.81 2.81 0.50
C TRP A 68 0.38 2.97 1.44
N TYR A 69 1.40 2.13 1.24
CA TYR A 69 2.65 2.20 2.00
C TYR A 69 3.41 3.48 1.68
N SER A 70 4.05 4.06 2.69
CA SER A 70 5.11 5.05 2.49
C SER A 70 6.32 4.43 1.80
N ASN A 71 7.14 5.24 1.13
CA ASN A 71 8.33 4.73 0.44
C ASN A 71 9.29 3.96 1.37
N PRO A 72 9.65 4.45 2.58
CA PRO A 72 10.49 3.70 3.49
C PRO A 72 9.86 2.37 3.92
N LEU A 73 8.55 2.35 4.16
CA LEU A 73 7.85 1.15 4.56
C LEU A 73 7.74 0.13 3.42
N ALA A 74 7.45 0.59 2.20
CA ALA A 74 7.41 -0.24 1.01
C ALA A 74 8.77 -0.89 0.75
N GLN A 75 9.87 -0.12 0.86
CA GLN A 75 11.23 -0.65 0.73
C GLN A 75 11.55 -1.68 1.81
N TRP A 76 11.14 -1.44 3.05
CA TRP A 76 11.35 -2.38 4.15
C TRP A 76 10.64 -3.72 3.94
N PHE A 77 9.50 -3.70 3.23
CA PHE A 77 8.76 -4.89 2.85
C PHE A 77 9.14 -5.44 1.47
N ASP A 78 10.18 -4.96 0.79
CA ASP A 78 10.51 -5.37 -0.59
C ASP A 78 9.33 -5.20 -1.57
N ILE A 79 8.48 -4.20 -1.33
CA ILE A 79 7.41 -3.79 -2.25
C ILE A 79 8.02 -2.78 -3.24
N PRO A 80 7.83 -2.96 -4.55
CA PRO A 80 8.38 -2.03 -5.54
C PRO A 80 7.84 -0.61 -5.34
N VAL A 81 8.74 0.36 -5.20
CA VAL A 81 8.36 1.77 -5.05
C VAL A 81 7.98 2.42 -6.37
N THR A 82 8.47 1.88 -7.49
CA THR A 82 8.17 2.34 -8.84
C THR A 82 7.36 1.30 -9.61
N ALA A 83 6.56 1.78 -10.57
CA ALA A 83 5.89 0.96 -11.55
C ALA A 83 6.00 1.71 -12.88
N THR A 84 6.68 1.11 -13.86
CA THR A 84 6.88 1.74 -15.16
C THR A 84 5.58 1.68 -15.97
N PRO A 85 5.01 2.84 -16.36
CA PRO A 85 3.84 2.84 -17.22
C PRO A 85 4.23 2.40 -18.64
N THR A 86 3.32 1.69 -19.27
CA THR A 86 3.32 1.37 -20.69
C THR A 86 2.05 1.96 -21.29
N HIS A 87 2.03 2.18 -22.60
CA HIS A 87 0.84 2.68 -23.28
C HIS A 87 0.30 1.60 -24.21
N ASP A 88 -1.02 1.44 -24.24
CA ASP A 88 -1.66 0.60 -25.24
C ASP A 88 -1.76 1.31 -26.60
N GLU A 89 -2.32 0.62 -27.60
CA GLU A 89 -2.55 1.16 -28.95
C GLU A 89 -3.44 2.42 -28.97
N LYS A 90 -4.20 2.67 -27.91
CA LYS A 90 -5.08 3.83 -27.74
C LYS A 90 -4.41 4.96 -26.95
N GLY A 91 -3.18 4.76 -26.46
CA GLY A 91 -2.46 5.71 -25.62
C GLY A 91 -2.89 5.70 -24.15
N GLU A 92 -3.62 4.68 -23.69
CA GLU A 92 -3.99 4.56 -22.28
C GLU A 92 -2.85 3.94 -21.46
N GLU A 93 -2.57 4.52 -20.29
CA GLU A 93 -1.58 3.98 -19.36
C GLU A 93 -1.99 2.59 -18.85
N ARG A 94 -1.07 1.65 -18.94
CA ARG A 94 -1.17 0.28 -18.43
C ARG A 94 0.13 -0.13 -17.77
N TYR A 95 0.04 -1.05 -16.83
CA TYR A 95 1.16 -1.53 -16.05
C TYR A 95 1.29 -3.04 -16.23
N ILE A 96 2.44 -3.51 -16.70
CA ILE A 96 2.64 -4.93 -17.03
C ILE A 96 3.59 -5.56 -16.00
N CYS A 97 3.20 -6.73 -15.49
CA CYS A 97 4.09 -7.55 -14.70
C CYS A 97 5.06 -8.30 -15.60
N TRP A 98 6.35 -8.01 -15.52
CA TRP A 98 7.38 -8.66 -16.36
C TRP A 98 7.60 -10.14 -16.04
N TYR A 99 7.15 -10.61 -14.88
CA TYR A 99 7.27 -12.02 -14.49
C TYR A 99 6.17 -12.88 -15.13
N CYS A 100 4.92 -12.38 -15.18
CA CYS A 100 3.76 -13.18 -15.57
C CYS A 100 2.94 -12.59 -16.73
N TRP A 101 3.36 -11.43 -17.24
CA TRP A 101 2.73 -10.69 -18.34
C TRP A 101 1.28 -10.25 -18.11
N ARG A 102 0.79 -10.29 -16.86
CA ARG A 102 -0.52 -9.72 -16.51
C ARG A 102 -0.48 -8.21 -16.60
N THR A 103 -1.58 -7.65 -17.08
CA THR A 103 -1.77 -6.21 -17.26
C THR A 103 -2.68 -5.66 -16.18
N PHE A 104 -2.30 -4.50 -15.65
CA PHE A 104 -2.98 -3.79 -14.59
C PHE A 104 -3.30 -2.37 -15.05
N LYS A 105 -4.44 -1.84 -14.60
CA LYS A 105 -4.85 -0.46 -14.88
C LYS A 105 -4.10 0.56 -14.01
N TYR A 106 -3.62 0.15 -12.83
CA TYR A 106 -3.09 1.07 -11.83
C TYR A 106 -1.73 0.58 -11.27
N PRO A 107 -0.84 1.52 -10.89
CA PRO A 107 0.52 1.18 -10.47
C PRO A 107 0.56 0.38 -9.17
N ASN A 108 -0.24 0.73 -8.16
CA ASN A 108 -0.21 0.02 -6.88
C ASN A 108 -0.82 -1.37 -6.99
N SER A 109 -1.77 -1.58 -7.91
CA SER A 109 -2.27 -2.92 -8.22
C SER A 109 -1.18 -3.83 -8.79
N LEU A 110 -0.31 -3.30 -9.67
CA LEU A 110 0.86 -4.04 -10.14
C LEU A 110 1.84 -4.31 -8.99
N LYS A 111 2.19 -3.31 -8.18
CA LYS A 111 3.12 -3.45 -7.05
C LYS A 111 2.64 -4.51 -6.05
N ALA A 112 1.36 -4.46 -5.66
CA ALA A 112 0.73 -5.47 -4.81
C ALA A 112 0.80 -6.85 -5.46
N HIS A 113 0.50 -6.95 -6.75
CA HIS A 113 0.58 -8.22 -7.46
C HIS A 113 2.00 -8.80 -7.41
N VAL A 114 3.02 -8.03 -7.77
CA VAL A 114 4.41 -8.51 -7.80
C VAL A 114 4.84 -9.05 -6.45
N HIS A 115 4.48 -8.37 -5.36
CA HIS A 115 4.91 -8.75 -4.02
C HIS A 115 4.06 -9.88 -3.41
N PHE A 116 2.72 -9.79 -3.45
CA PHE A 116 1.84 -10.70 -2.70
C PHE A 116 1.21 -11.83 -3.54
N HIS A 117 1.11 -11.67 -4.86
CA HIS A 117 0.25 -12.55 -5.68
C HIS A 117 0.94 -13.16 -6.90
N CYS A 118 2.15 -12.71 -7.24
CA CYS A 118 2.86 -13.18 -8.43
C CYS A 118 3.63 -14.47 -8.08
N ALA A 119 3.08 -15.61 -8.46
CA ALA A 119 3.77 -16.90 -8.29
C ALA A 119 5.07 -17.02 -9.12
N LEU A 120 5.36 -16.06 -10.01
CA LEU A 120 6.57 -16.04 -10.82
C LEU A 120 7.61 -15.02 -10.32
N SER A 121 7.29 -14.21 -9.31
CA SER A 121 8.24 -13.25 -8.72
C SER A 121 9.14 -13.87 -7.65
N HIS A 122 8.88 -15.11 -7.21
CA HIS A 122 9.51 -15.74 -6.05
C HIS A 122 11.02 -15.49 -5.94
N GLY A 123 11.39 -14.52 -5.10
CA GLY A 123 12.75 -14.24 -4.63
C GLY A 123 13.70 -13.60 -5.66
N ARG A 124 13.24 -13.15 -6.82
CA ARG A 124 14.10 -12.43 -7.77
C ARG A 124 13.94 -10.93 -7.60
N PRO A 125 14.96 -10.21 -7.12
CA PRO A 125 14.93 -8.75 -7.13
C PRO A 125 14.68 -8.25 -8.55
N PHE A 126 14.10 -7.07 -8.68
CA PHE A 126 14.12 -6.34 -9.94
C PHE A 126 15.59 -6.18 -10.35
N LEU A 127 15.96 -6.72 -11.52
CA LEU A 127 17.21 -6.38 -12.21
C LEU A 127 17.08 -4.98 -12.82
#